data_AF-A0A3D0TFR5-F1
#
_entry.id   AF-A0A3D0TFR5-F1
#
_cell.length_a   1.000
_cell.length_b   1.000
_cell.length_c   1.000
_cell.angle_alpha   90.00
_cell.angle_beta   90.00
_cell.angle_gamma   90.00
#
_symmetry.space_group_name_H-M   'P 1'
#
loop_
_entity.id
_entity.type
_entity.pdbx_description
1 polymer ?
#
loop_
_entity_poly.entity_id
_entity_poly.type
_entity_poly.pdbx_seq_one_letter_code
_entity_poly.pdbx_strand_id
1 'polypeptide(L)'
;MEAFNTLSGITVPFDKINVDTDQIIPKQFLKKIERTGFGVHLFHDWRYIDDEGTKSNSEFILNYPRYQGSQILLTGENFGCGSSREHAPWALQDYGFKCIISSSFADIFFNNCRKNGLLAVVLPAEEVQALF
;
A
#
# COMPACT_ATOMS: atom_id res chain seq x y z
N MET A 1 -12.18 -12.39 -8.54
CA MET A 1 -11.89 -10.94 -8.57
C MET A 1 -13.23 -10.25 -8.64
N GLU A 2 -13.53 -9.38 -7.70
CA GLU A 2 -14.78 -8.60 -7.74
C GLU A 2 -14.64 -7.49 -8.79
N ALA A 3 -15.75 -7.13 -9.43
CA ALA A 3 -15.76 -6.02 -10.38
C ALA A 3 -15.52 -4.71 -9.63
N PHE A 4 -14.52 -3.93 -10.06
CA PHE A 4 -14.28 -2.59 -9.54
C PHE A 4 -15.13 -1.59 -10.32
N ASN A 5 -16.21 -1.10 -9.71
CA ASN A 5 -17.13 -0.14 -10.35
C ASN A 5 -16.96 1.28 -9.79
N THR A 6 -17.19 1.45 -8.50
CA THR A 6 -17.11 2.74 -7.82
C THR A 6 -16.60 2.54 -6.41
N LEU A 7 -15.74 3.45 -5.96
CA LEU A 7 -15.17 3.45 -4.61
C LEU A 7 -15.37 4.84 -3.99
N SER A 8 -15.97 4.86 -2.81
CA SER A 8 -15.96 6.01 -1.91
C SER A 8 -15.54 5.50 -0.54
N GLY A 9 -14.49 6.08 0.03
CA GLY A 9 -13.88 5.58 1.26
C GLY A 9 -12.85 6.56 1.79
N ILE A 10 -12.31 6.25 2.97
CA ILE A 10 -11.31 7.08 3.62
C ILE A 10 -9.99 6.99 2.83
N THR A 11 -9.39 8.16 2.58
CA THR A 11 -8.07 8.31 2.00
C THR A 11 -7.05 8.58 3.10
N VAL A 12 -5.93 7.85 3.08
CA VAL A 12 -4.77 8.15 3.94
C VAL A 12 -3.66 8.80 3.10
N PRO A 13 -3.17 9.99 3.48
CA PRO A 13 -2.09 10.69 2.79
C PRO A 13 -0.71 10.21 3.27
N PHE A 14 -0.13 9.22 2.60
CA PHE A 14 1.20 8.72 2.89
C PHE A 14 2.26 9.44 2.05
N ASP A 15 2.68 10.61 2.50
CA ASP A 15 3.65 11.45 1.79
C ASP A 15 5.07 10.87 1.83
N LYS A 16 5.30 9.88 0.97
CA LYS A 16 6.59 9.23 0.71
C LYS A 16 6.75 8.98 -0.78
N ILE A 17 7.96 9.27 -1.26
CA ILE A 17 8.42 8.94 -2.61
C ILE A 17 9.26 7.67 -2.57
N ASN A 18 9.38 6.98 -3.70
CA ASN A 18 10.24 5.80 -3.86
C ASN A 18 9.96 4.70 -2.83
N VAL A 19 8.69 4.49 -2.49
CA VAL A 19 8.30 3.43 -1.57
C VAL A 19 8.52 2.08 -2.26
N ASP A 20 9.51 1.32 -1.82
CA ASP A 20 9.88 0.06 -2.46
C ASP A 20 9.07 -1.14 -1.96
N THR A 21 9.20 -2.27 -2.64
CA THR A 21 8.44 -3.49 -2.31
C THR A 21 8.84 -4.15 -0.99
N ASP A 22 10.04 -3.91 -0.45
CA ASP A 22 10.44 -4.38 0.90
C ASP A 22 9.81 -3.50 1.97
N GLN A 23 9.70 -2.20 1.73
CA GLN A 23 8.97 -1.28 2.59
C GLN A 23 7.48 -1.59 2.61
N ILE A 24 6.87 -1.92 1.46
CA ILE A 24 5.46 -2.36 1.41
C ILE A 24 5.28 -3.66 2.19
N ILE A 25 6.13 -4.66 1.95
CA ILE A 25 6.11 -5.91 2.70
C ILE A 25 7.52 -6.52 2.76
N PRO A 26 8.12 -6.63 3.96
CA PRO A 26 9.46 -7.17 4.09
C PRO A 26 9.58 -8.64 3.67
N LYS A 27 10.72 -8.99 3.08
CA LYS A 27 11.00 -10.33 2.53
C LYS A 27 10.82 -11.50 3.51
N GLN A 28 10.97 -11.29 4.82
CA GLN A 28 10.84 -12.35 5.83
C GLN A 28 9.43 -12.95 5.89
N PHE A 29 8.41 -12.20 5.45
CA PHE A 29 7.02 -12.62 5.49
C PHE A 29 6.60 -13.45 4.27
N LEU A 30 7.44 -13.55 3.23
CA LEU A 30 7.08 -14.12 1.92
C LEU A 30 7.19 -15.65 1.84
N LYS A 31 7.09 -16.34 2.98
CA LYS A 31 7.19 -17.80 3.06
C LYS A 31 5.85 -18.51 2.86
N LYS A 32 4.74 -17.78 2.96
CA LYS A 32 3.38 -18.30 2.78
C LYS A 32 3.01 -18.36 1.30
N ILE A 33 2.18 -19.33 0.94
CA ILE A 33 1.69 -19.53 -0.43
C ILE A 33 0.28 -18.93 -0.56
N GLU A 34 -0.46 -18.85 0.54
CA GLU A 34 -1.78 -18.26 0.61
C GLU A 34 -1.72 -16.76 0.32
N ARG A 35 -2.69 -16.22 -0.42
CA ARG A 35 -2.74 -14.80 -0.80
C ARG A 35 -3.24 -13.86 0.32
N THR A 36 -3.55 -14.41 1.50
CA THR A 36 -4.17 -13.72 2.64
C THR A 36 -3.29 -13.82 3.88
N GLY A 37 -3.52 -12.93 4.85
CA GLY A 37 -2.73 -12.84 6.08
C GLY A 37 -1.43 -12.05 5.92
N PHE A 38 -1.32 -11.24 4.87
CA PHE A 38 -0.20 -10.32 4.61
C PHE A 38 -0.51 -8.89 5.05
N GLY A 39 -1.77 -8.51 5.21
CA GLY A 39 -2.19 -7.15 5.59
C GLY A 39 -1.68 -6.73 6.96
N VAL A 40 -1.50 -7.68 7.88
CA VAL A 40 -0.86 -7.41 9.18
C VAL A 40 0.61 -6.99 9.03
N HIS A 41 1.28 -7.42 7.96
CA HIS A 41 2.70 -7.14 7.69
C HIS A 41 2.92 -5.99 6.68
N LEU A 42 1.86 -5.40 6.14
CA LEU A 42 1.96 -4.23 5.26
C LEU A 42 2.70 -3.11 5.99
N PHE A 43 3.72 -2.47 5.40
CA PHE A 43 4.51 -1.39 6.01
C PHE A 43 5.08 -1.72 7.39
N HIS A 44 5.46 -2.97 7.62
CA HIS A 44 5.84 -3.50 8.93
C HIS A 44 6.82 -2.59 9.69
N ASP A 45 7.95 -2.25 9.06
CA ASP A 45 9.06 -1.52 9.69
C ASP A 45 8.71 -0.06 10.03
N TRP A 46 7.60 0.44 9.50
CA TRP A 46 7.05 1.74 9.88
C TRP A 46 5.87 1.62 10.86
N ARG A 47 5.01 0.61 10.68
CA ARG A 47 3.78 0.41 11.47
C ARG A 47 4.02 -0.13 12.86
N TYR A 48 5.12 -0.82 13.10
CA TYR A 48 5.41 -1.45 14.37
C TYR A 48 6.73 -0.95 14.94
N ILE A 49 6.84 -0.94 16.27
CA ILE A 49 8.08 -0.59 16.98
C ILE A 49 8.90 -1.84 17.36
N ASP A 50 8.32 -3.02 17.15
CA ASP A 50 8.90 -4.31 17.46
C ASP A 50 8.94 -5.22 16.23
N ASP A 51 9.89 -6.15 16.20
CA ASP A 51 10.07 -7.10 15.11
C ASP A 51 8.92 -8.12 15.00
N GLU A 52 8.19 -8.34 16.11
CA GLU A 52 7.07 -9.28 16.18
C GLU A 52 5.77 -8.70 15.59
N GLY A 53 5.71 -7.39 15.35
CA GLY A 53 4.52 -6.72 14.85
C GLY A 53 3.37 -6.65 15.86
N THR A 54 3.67 -6.65 17.16
CA THR A 54 2.66 -6.66 18.23
C THR A 54 2.43 -5.27 18.83
N LYS A 55 3.38 -4.34 18.66
CA LYS A 55 3.33 -2.99 19.21
C LYS A 55 3.24 -1.98 18.08
N SER A 56 2.06 -1.38 17.91
CA SER A 56 1.86 -0.33 16.91
C SER A 56 2.70 0.91 17.19
N ASN A 57 3.30 1.46 16.14
CA ASN A 57 3.97 2.75 16.15
C ASN A 57 2.91 3.87 16.08
N SER A 58 2.73 4.63 17.17
CA SER A 58 1.74 5.72 17.22
C SER A 58 2.03 6.86 16.26
N GLU A 59 3.27 7.00 15.78
CA GLU A 59 3.70 8.07 14.88
C GLU A 59 3.43 7.75 13.41
N PHE A 60 3.15 6.49 13.07
CA PHE A 60 2.91 6.09 11.69
C PHE A 60 1.48 6.39 11.26
N ILE A 61 1.34 7.02 10.11
CA ILE A 61 0.07 7.63 9.70
C ILE A 61 -1.09 6.63 9.58
N LEU A 62 -0.87 5.41 9.06
CA LEU A 62 -1.93 4.39 8.99
C LEU A 62 -2.43 3.93 10.37
N ASN A 63 -1.66 4.17 11.44
CA ASN A 63 -2.07 3.82 12.79
C ASN A 63 -2.91 4.93 13.45
N TYR A 64 -3.04 6.11 12.83
CA TYR A 64 -3.87 7.18 13.40
C TYR A 64 -5.35 6.77 13.39
N PRO A 65 -6.11 7.04 14.47
CA PRO A 65 -7.53 6.67 14.55
C PRO A 65 -8.39 7.20 13.39
N ARG A 66 -8.08 8.39 12.87
CA ARG A 66 -8.79 9.02 11.75
C ARG A 66 -8.64 8.31 10.41
N TYR A 67 -7.62 7.46 10.25
CA TYR A 67 -7.35 6.72 9.02
C TYR A 67 -7.70 5.23 9.13
N GLN A 68 -8.35 4.81 10.23
CA GLN A 68 -8.83 3.44 10.37
C GLN A 68 -9.89 3.14 9.31
N GLY A 69 -9.75 1.99 8.64
CA GLY A 69 -10.63 1.62 7.53
C GLY A 69 -10.37 2.37 6.22
N SER A 70 -9.18 2.98 6.06
CA SER A 70 -8.78 3.58 4.78
C SER A 70 -8.82 2.55 3.65
N GLN A 71 -9.44 2.95 2.54
CA GLN A 71 -9.56 2.13 1.32
C GLN A 71 -8.74 2.72 0.17
N ILE A 72 -8.30 3.97 0.31
CA ILE A 72 -7.53 4.70 -0.70
C ILE A 72 -6.21 5.13 -0.06
N LEU A 73 -5.10 4.79 -0.72
CA LEU A 73 -3.76 5.26 -0.35
C LEU A 73 -3.36 6.37 -1.31
N LEU A 74 -3.08 7.57 -0.80
CA LEU A 74 -2.43 8.64 -1.56
C LEU A 74 -0.94 8.62 -1.23
N THR A 75 -0.06 8.61 -2.24
CA THR A 75 1.38 8.50 -2.04
C THR A 75 2.17 9.27 -3.11
N GLY A 76 3.45 9.53 -2.83
CA GLY A 76 4.37 10.17 -3.75
C GLY A 76 4.81 9.28 -4.90
N GLU A 77 5.71 9.80 -5.74
CA GLU A 77 6.17 9.17 -6.98
C GLU A 77 6.91 7.83 -6.78
N ASN A 78 6.98 7.06 -7.86
CA ASN A 78 7.72 5.80 -7.99
C ASN A 78 7.35 4.76 -6.93
N PHE A 79 6.05 4.64 -6.65
CA PHE A 79 5.54 3.69 -5.66
C PHE A 79 5.64 2.23 -6.16
N GLY A 80 6.02 1.33 -5.26
CA GLY A 80 6.20 -0.09 -5.54
C GLY A 80 7.48 -0.42 -6.31
N CYS A 81 8.50 0.44 -6.22
CA CYS A 81 9.80 0.22 -6.87
C CYS A 81 10.61 -0.90 -6.19
N GLY A 82 11.79 -1.18 -6.75
CA GLY A 82 12.67 -2.25 -6.26
C GLY A 82 12.31 -3.62 -6.81
N SER A 83 12.37 -4.65 -5.96
CA SER A 83 12.29 -6.04 -6.39
C SER A 83 10.88 -6.45 -6.86
N SER A 84 10.81 -7.34 -7.85
CA SER A 84 9.53 -7.91 -8.29
C SER A 84 8.92 -8.75 -7.16
N ARG A 85 7.76 -8.32 -6.65
CA ARG A 85 7.10 -8.95 -5.51
C ARG A 85 5.59 -8.90 -5.63
N GLU A 86 4.97 -10.01 -6.03
CA GLU A 86 3.51 -10.12 -6.13
C GLU A 86 2.80 -9.99 -4.77
N HIS A 87 3.51 -10.28 -3.68
CA HIS A 87 3.01 -10.14 -2.31
C HIS A 87 2.73 -8.68 -1.91
N ALA A 88 3.37 -7.70 -2.55
CA ALA A 88 3.17 -6.28 -2.22
C ALA A 88 1.71 -5.83 -2.47
N PRO A 89 1.12 -6.00 -3.67
CA PRO A 89 -0.30 -5.72 -3.87
C PRO A 89 -1.24 -6.63 -3.06
N TRP A 90 -0.82 -7.84 -2.67
CA TRP A 90 -1.61 -8.68 -1.77
C TRP A 90 -1.68 -8.10 -0.36
N ALA A 91 -0.55 -7.66 0.21
CA ALA A 91 -0.52 -7.03 1.53
C ALA A 91 -1.38 -5.76 1.58
N LEU A 92 -1.34 -4.95 0.53
CA LEU A 92 -2.17 -3.74 0.39
C LEU A 92 -3.66 -4.09 0.40
N GLN A 93 -4.09 -5.07 -0.39
CA GLN A 93 -5.48 -5.48 -0.48
C GLN A 93 -5.98 -6.17 0.79
N ASP A 94 -5.18 -7.06 1.36
CA ASP A 94 -5.51 -7.80 2.57
C ASP A 94 -5.58 -6.88 3.80
N TYR A 95 -4.88 -5.75 3.77
CA TYR A 95 -5.06 -4.67 4.75
C TYR A 95 -6.39 -3.90 4.55
N GLY A 96 -6.88 -3.82 3.31
CA GLY A 96 -8.16 -3.19 2.96
C GLY A 96 -8.09 -2.13 1.86
N PHE A 97 -6.90 -1.84 1.31
CA PHE A 97 -6.78 -0.89 0.21
C PHE A 97 -7.37 -1.46 -1.08
N LYS A 98 -8.18 -0.64 -1.74
CA LYS A 98 -8.78 -0.94 -3.04
C LYS A 98 -8.22 -0.05 -4.14
N CYS A 99 -7.68 1.12 -3.78
CA CYS A 99 -7.11 2.08 -4.71
C CYS A 99 -5.82 2.70 -4.16
N ILE A 100 -4.86 2.96 -5.04
CA ILE A 100 -3.66 3.75 -4.77
C ILE A 100 -3.58 4.87 -5.79
N ILE A 101 -3.36 6.09 -5.32
CA ILE A 101 -3.18 7.29 -6.13
C ILE A 101 -1.73 7.76 -5.95
N SER A 102 -1.01 7.90 -7.06
CA SER A 102 0.37 8.39 -7.09
C SER A 102 0.64 9.11 -8.41
N SER A 103 1.76 9.83 -8.50
CA SER A 103 2.23 10.42 -9.76
C SER A 103 2.98 9.42 -10.65
N SER A 104 3.48 8.31 -10.09
CA SER A 104 4.05 7.22 -10.87
C SER A 104 4.19 5.93 -10.06
N PHE A 105 4.20 4.80 -10.75
CA PHE A 105 4.42 3.47 -10.17
C PHE A 105 5.56 2.78 -10.91
N ALA A 106 6.24 1.85 -10.24
CA ALA A 106 7.13 0.95 -10.94
C ALA A 106 6.34 -0.05 -11.80
N ASP A 107 6.79 -0.28 -13.04
CA ASP A 107 6.05 -1.04 -14.07
C ASP A 107 5.59 -2.42 -13.62
N ILE A 108 6.46 -3.15 -12.90
CA ILE A 108 6.16 -4.50 -12.43
C ILE A 108 5.06 -4.46 -11.36
N PHE A 109 5.17 -3.55 -10.40
CA PHE A 109 4.18 -3.37 -9.36
C PHE A 109 2.82 -2.94 -9.95
N PHE A 110 2.84 -1.97 -10.87
CA PHE A 110 1.64 -1.50 -11.57
C PHE A 110 0.91 -2.64 -12.29
N ASN A 111 1.66 -3.48 -13.02
CA ASN A 111 1.09 -4.65 -13.69
C ASN A 111 0.51 -5.68 -12.70
N ASN A 112 1.17 -5.88 -11.56
CA ASN A 112 0.69 -6.79 -10.53
C ASN A 112 -0.57 -6.26 -9.82
N CYS A 113 -0.72 -4.94 -9.65
CA CYS A 113 -1.94 -4.33 -9.11
C CYS A 113 -3.16 -4.73 -9.95
N ARG A 114 -3.09 -4.53 -11.27
CA ARG A 114 -4.17 -4.88 -12.21
C ARG A 114 -4.55 -6.36 -12.14
N LYS A 115 -3.56 -7.26 -12.08
CA LYS A 115 -3.79 -8.72 -12.00
C LYS A 115 -4.47 -9.15 -10.71
N ASN A 116 -4.34 -8.36 -9.65
CA ASN A 116 -4.84 -8.70 -8.33
C ASN A 116 -6.09 -7.91 -7.93
N GLY A 117 -6.60 -7.00 -8.76
CA GLY A 117 -7.80 -6.22 -8.43
C GLY A 117 -7.54 -4.97 -7.58
N LEU A 118 -6.30 -4.51 -7.52
CA LEU A 118 -5.93 -3.23 -6.89
C LEU A 118 -5.87 -2.15 -7.97
N LEU A 119 -6.67 -1.09 -7.82
CA LEU A 119 -6.67 0.02 -8.77
C LEU A 119 -5.47 0.94 -8.48
N ALA A 120 -4.55 1.07 -9.44
CA ALA A 120 -3.46 2.03 -9.38
C ALA A 120 -3.79 3.20 -10.32
N VAL A 121 -3.98 4.40 -9.76
CA VAL A 121 -4.34 5.63 -10.46
C VAL A 121 -3.12 6.53 -10.56
N VAL A 122 -2.76 6.89 -11.78
CA VAL A 122 -1.68 7.86 -12.05
C VAL A 122 -2.32 9.22 -12.30
N LEU A 123 -1.93 10.22 -11.52
CA LEU A 123 -2.30 11.62 -11.74
C LEU A 123 -1.04 12.46 -12.00
N PRO A 124 -1.15 13.64 -12.64
CA PRO A 124 -0.06 14.60 -12.69
C PRO A 124 0.47 14.94 -11.28
N ALA A 125 1.77 15.17 -11.14
CA ALA A 125 2.40 15.44 -9.84
C ALA A 125 1.77 16.64 -9.11
N GLU A 126 1.38 17.68 -9.85
CA GLU A 126 0.69 18.85 -9.30
C GLU A 126 -0.69 18.51 -8.70
N GLU A 127 -1.44 17.59 -9.32
CA GLU A 127 -2.72 17.13 -8.79
C GLU A 127 -2.53 16.28 -7.54
N VAL A 128 -1.54 15.39 -7.52
CA VAL A 128 -1.20 14.60 -6.33
C VAL A 128 -0.80 15.53 -5.17
N GLN A 129 0.01 16.54 -5.45
CA GLN A 129 0.43 17.52 -4.44
C GLN A 129 -0.75 18.31 -3.86
N ALA A 130 -1.76 18.62 -4.68
CA ALA A 130 -2.96 19.33 -4.24
C ALA A 130 -3.90 18.48 -3.37
N LEU A 131 -3.68 17.16 -3.30
CA LEU A 131 -4.48 16.22 -2.50
C LEU A 131 -3.88 15.94 -1.09
N PHE A 132 -2.64 16.35 -0.84
CA PHE A 132 -1.97 16.26 0.46
C PHE A 132 -2.38 17.42 1.38
#